data_AF-A0A7W1LS64-F1
#
_entry.id   AF-A0A7W1LS64-F1
#
_cell.length_a   1.000
_cell.length_b   1.000
_cell.length_c   1.000
_cell.angle_alpha   90.00
_cell.angle_beta   90.00
_cell.angle_gamma   90.00
#
_symmetry.space_group_name_H-M   'P 1'
#
loop_
_entity.id
_entity.type
_entity.pdbx_description
1 polymer ?
#
loop_
_entity_poly.entity_id
_entity_poly.type
_entity_poly.pdbx_seq_one_letter_code
_entity_poly.pdbx_strand_id
1 'polypeptide(L)'
;MTTTPQFAQHWLRWSQIGALMIGVVVLATGVFVGVRLAADDDSDAADPSAAYGMSHVHGLGLNPADGSLIVATHNGTFRIPADSEDAERLGDSLQDTMGFTVVGPDHFLGSG
;
A
#
# COMPACT_ATOMS: atom_id res chain seq x y z
N MET A 1 26.51 -7.95 63.02
CA MET A 1 26.82 -7.64 61.61
C MET A 1 26.54 -8.89 60.80
N THR A 2 25.26 -9.12 60.46
CA THR A 2 24.78 -10.33 59.78
C THR A 2 24.84 -10.09 58.28
N THR A 3 25.86 -10.64 57.63
CA THR A 3 25.99 -10.65 56.17
C THR A 3 24.99 -11.65 55.59
N THR A 4 23.94 -11.15 54.95
CA THR A 4 23.03 -11.97 54.14
C THR A 4 23.84 -12.72 53.07
N PRO A 5 23.67 -14.05 52.89
CA PRO A 5 24.49 -14.81 51.96
C PRO A 5 24.25 -14.33 50.51
N GLN A 6 25.32 -13.91 49.83
CA GLN A 6 25.30 -13.38 48.46
C GLN A 6 24.60 -14.31 47.44
N PHE A 7 24.58 -15.62 47.70
CA PHE A 7 23.93 -16.62 46.84
C PHE A 7 22.40 -16.46 46.74
N ALA A 8 21.73 -16.04 47.81
CA ALA A 8 20.27 -15.87 47.81
C ALA A 8 19.82 -14.66 46.95
N GLN A 9 20.68 -13.64 46.84
CA GLN A 9 20.38 -12.44 46.07
C GLN A 9 20.59 -12.63 44.57
N HIS A 10 21.47 -13.53 44.13
CA HIS A 10 21.61 -13.87 42.71
C HIS A 10 20.36 -14.59 42.18
N TRP A 11 19.80 -15.54 42.95
CA TRP A 11 18.63 -16.32 42.55
C TRP A 11 17.37 -15.46 42.40
N LEU A 12 17.16 -14.52 43.32
CA LEU A 12 16.01 -13.60 43.30
C LEU A 12 16.12 -12.57 42.17
N ARG A 13 17.33 -12.11 41.83
CA ARG A 13 17.56 -11.16 40.73
C ARG A 13 17.35 -11.81 39.36
N TRP A 14 17.70 -13.08 39.19
CA TRP A 14 17.51 -13.79 37.92
C TRP A 14 16.04 -14.11 37.64
N SER A 15 15.25 -14.45 38.67
CA SER A 15 13.80 -14.64 38.52
C SER A 15 13.08 -13.32 38.26
N GLN A 16 13.51 -12.21 38.86
CA GLN A 16 13.00 -10.87 38.57
C GLN A 16 13.32 -10.42 37.14
N ILE A 17 14.54 -10.68 36.64
CA ILE A 17 14.91 -10.40 35.25
C ILE A 17 14.07 -11.24 34.29
N GLY A 18 13.87 -12.53 34.59
CA GLY A 18 13.02 -13.41 33.78
C GLY A 18 11.56 -12.93 33.72
N ALA A 19 10.98 -12.56 34.86
CA ALA A 19 9.61 -12.03 34.91
C ALA A 19 9.46 -10.69 34.16
N LEU A 20 10.47 -9.82 34.24
CA LEU A 20 10.46 -8.54 33.53
C LEU A 20 10.58 -8.72 32.01
N MET A 21 11.43 -9.65 31.55
CA MET A 21 11.53 -10.00 30.14
C MET A 21 10.23 -10.59 29.59
N ILE A 22 9.56 -11.46 30.35
CA ILE A 22 8.24 -11.99 29.98
C ILE A 22 7.21 -10.84 29.87
N GLY A 23 7.21 -9.91 30.84
CA GLY A 23 6.34 -8.74 30.80
C GLY A 23 6.57 -7.86 29.57
N VAL A 24 7.83 -7.61 29.21
CA VAL A 24 8.19 -6.83 28.00
C VAL A 24 7.74 -7.53 26.73
N VAL A 25 7.91 -8.85 26.63
CA VAL A 25 7.47 -9.64 25.45
C VAL A 25 5.94 -9.62 25.32
N VAL A 26 5.21 -9.78 26.41
CA VAL A 26 3.73 -9.72 26.40
C VAL A 26 3.25 -8.33 25.98
N LEU A 27 3.85 -7.26 26.52
CA LEU A 27 3.53 -5.89 26.12
C LEU A 27 3.83 -5.62 24.65
N ALA A 28 5.01 -6.01 24.17
CA ALA A 28 5.39 -5.83 22.76
C ALA A 28 4.45 -6.60 21.81
N THR A 29 4.07 -7.82 22.18
CA THR A 29 3.11 -8.63 21.42
C THR A 29 1.73 -7.99 21.41
N GLY A 30 1.26 -7.52 22.56
CA GLY A 30 -0.02 -6.82 22.68
C GLY A 30 -0.08 -5.54 21.83
N VAL A 31 1.00 -4.74 21.85
CA VAL A 31 1.12 -3.54 20.99
C VAL A 31 1.14 -3.92 19.51
N PHE A 32 1.91 -4.92 19.11
CA PHE A 32 1.97 -5.36 17.72
C PHE A 32 0.61 -5.84 17.19
N VAL A 33 -0.10 -6.66 17.97
CA VAL A 33 -1.45 -7.13 17.62
C VAL A 33 -2.43 -5.96 17.58
N GLY A 34 -2.39 -5.06 18.56
CA GLY A 34 -3.24 -3.87 18.59
C GLY A 34 -3.04 -2.95 17.39
N VAL A 35 -1.78 -2.70 16.99
CA VAL A 35 -1.45 -1.91 15.79
C VAL A 35 -1.95 -2.59 14.52
N ARG A 36 -1.88 -3.93 14.43
CA ARG A 36 -2.39 -4.66 13.26
C ARG A 36 -3.90 -4.59 13.15
N LEU A 37 -4.61 -4.82 14.25
CA LEU A 37 -6.08 -4.76 14.26
C LEU A 37 -6.60 -3.34 14.00
N ALA A 38 -5.91 -2.31 14.49
CA ALA A 38 -6.30 -0.92 14.23
C ALA A 38 -6.06 -0.49 12.77
N ALA A 39 -5.13 -1.12 12.06
CA ALA A 39 -4.87 -0.84 10.65
C ALA A 39 -5.86 -1.52 9.70
N ASP A 40 -6.55 -2.59 10.15
CA ASP A 40 -7.52 -3.31 9.33
C ASP A 40 -8.89 -2.61 9.28
N ASP A 41 -9.22 -1.74 10.26
CA ASP A 41 -10.51 -1.03 10.36
C ASP A 41 -10.64 0.18 9.40
N ASP A 42 -9.56 0.58 8.74
CA ASP A 42 -9.56 1.62 7.68
C ASP A 42 -9.78 1.04 6.27
N SER A 43 -10.08 -0.26 6.16
CA SER A 43 -10.46 -0.85 4.88
C SER A 43 -11.95 -0.65 4.62
N ASP A 44 -12.32 0.56 4.21
CA ASP A 44 -13.42 0.72 3.26
C ASP A 44 -13.17 -0.33 2.18
N ALA A 45 -14.06 -1.31 2.07
CA ALA A 45 -13.93 -2.40 1.11
C ALA A 45 -13.88 -1.79 -0.29
N ALA A 46 -12.67 -1.50 -0.76
CA ALA A 46 -12.43 -1.05 -2.10
C ALA A 46 -13.02 -2.11 -3.02
N ASP A 47 -13.91 -1.67 -3.92
CA ASP A 47 -14.36 -2.48 -5.03
C ASP A 47 -13.14 -3.20 -5.61
N PRO A 48 -13.14 -4.53 -5.81
CA PRO A 48 -12.01 -5.21 -6.45
C PRO A 48 -11.68 -4.63 -7.84
N SER A 49 -12.58 -3.87 -8.47
CA SER A 49 -12.28 -3.02 -9.64
C SER A 49 -11.46 -1.76 -9.28
N ALA A 50 -11.67 -1.18 -8.09
CA ALA A 50 -10.88 -0.08 -7.51
C ALA A 50 -9.55 -0.53 -6.89
N ALA A 51 -9.39 -1.82 -6.56
CA ALA A 51 -8.10 -2.40 -6.14
C ALA A 51 -7.04 -2.39 -7.26
N TYR A 52 -7.48 -2.34 -8.52
CA TYR A 52 -6.67 -2.04 -9.71
C TYR A 52 -6.85 -0.60 -10.17
N GLY A 53 -7.07 0.33 -9.24
CA GLY A 53 -7.03 1.76 -9.51
C GLY A 53 -5.70 2.16 -10.15
N MET A 54 -5.69 3.29 -10.88
CA MET A 54 -4.51 3.81 -11.56
C MET A 54 -3.30 3.86 -10.60
N SER A 55 -2.46 2.83 -10.66
CA SER A 55 -1.32 2.68 -9.79
C SER A 55 -0.12 2.42 -10.68
N HIS A 56 0.97 3.13 -10.40
CA HIS A 56 2.10 3.28 -11.33
C HIS A 56 1.68 3.81 -12.70
N VAL A 57 1.69 5.14 -12.83
CA VAL A 57 1.44 5.82 -14.09
C VAL A 57 2.72 5.83 -14.91
N HIS A 58 2.65 5.32 -16.12
CA HIS A 58 3.74 5.24 -17.07
C HIS A 58 3.72 6.40 -18.08
N GLY A 59 2.54 6.92 -18.38
CA GLY A 59 2.38 8.04 -19.31
C GLY A 59 1.05 8.76 -19.15
N LEU A 60 1.07 10.06 -19.45
CA LEU A 60 -0.09 10.95 -19.47
C LEU A 60 -0.07 11.74 -20.78
N GLY A 61 -1.23 11.90 -21.40
CA GLY A 61 -1.35 12.71 -22.62
C GLY A 61 -2.78 13.12 -22.87
N LEU A 62 -2.99 14.34 -23.38
CA LEU A 62 -4.30 14.79 -23.78
C LEU A 62 -4.61 14.31 -25.20
N ASN A 63 -5.83 13.82 -25.42
CA ASN A 63 -6.34 13.53 -26.74
C ASN A 63 -6.78 14.83 -27.45
N PRO A 64 -6.18 15.20 -28.60
CA PRO A 64 -6.57 16.41 -29.32
C PRO A 64 -8.00 16.40 -29.86
N ALA A 65 -8.64 15.22 -29.98
CA ALA A 65 -10.00 15.10 -30.51
C ALA A 65 -11.05 15.78 -29.61
N ASP A 66 -10.86 15.68 -28.29
CA ASP A 66 -11.90 16.01 -27.30
C ASP A 66 -11.34 16.51 -25.95
N GLY A 67 -10.03 16.60 -25.81
CA GLY A 67 -9.37 17.08 -24.59
C GLY A 67 -9.34 16.06 -23.46
N SER A 68 -9.77 14.82 -23.67
CA SER A 68 -9.69 13.78 -22.64
C SER A 68 -8.25 13.48 -22.23
N LEU A 69 -8.05 13.17 -20.95
CA LEU A 69 -6.76 12.69 -20.44
C LEU A 69 -6.65 11.19 -20.65
N ILE A 70 -5.60 10.77 -21.34
CA ILE A 70 -5.22 9.37 -21.51
C ILE A 70 -4.13 9.04 -20.51
N VAL A 71 -4.30 7.94 -19.77
CA VAL A 71 -3.42 7.49 -18.69
C VAL A 71 -2.97 6.07 -18.96
N ALA A 72 -1.67 5.86 -19.19
CA ALA A 72 -1.08 4.53 -19.29
C ALA A 72 -0.61 4.05 -17.91
N THR A 73 -0.96 2.81 -17.55
CA THR A 73 -0.64 2.20 -16.25
C THR A 73 -0.18 0.76 -16.42
N HIS A 74 0.27 0.18 -15.30
CA HIS A 74 0.61 -1.25 -15.25
C HIS A 74 -0.59 -2.19 -15.43
N ASN A 75 -1.81 -1.71 -15.18
CA ASN A 75 -3.04 -2.46 -15.41
C ASN A 75 -3.81 -1.82 -16.54
N GLY A 76 -3.22 -1.61 -17.71
CA GLY A 76 -3.93 -1.08 -18.88
C GLY A 76 -3.97 0.44 -18.96
N THR A 77 -4.74 0.91 -19.95
CA THR A 77 -4.86 2.33 -20.29
C THR A 77 -6.25 2.82 -19.98
N PHE A 78 -6.35 4.04 -19.46
CA PHE A 78 -7.58 4.68 -19.07
C PHE A 78 -7.75 6.01 -19.79
N ARG A 79 -9.00 6.44 -19.88
CA ARG A 79 -9.43 7.72 -20.41
C ARG A 79 -10.28 8.42 -19.37
N ILE A 80 -9.99 9.69 -19.13
CA ILE A 80 -10.79 10.57 -18.29
C ILE A 80 -11.35 11.68 -19.20
N PRO A 81 -12.67 11.73 -19.43
CA PRO A 81 -13.29 12.81 -20.19
C PRO A 81 -12.95 14.19 -19.59
N ALA A 82 -12.83 15.22 -20.42
CA ALA A 82 -12.45 16.56 -19.97
C ALA A 82 -13.47 17.20 -18.99
N ASP A 83 -14.71 16.72 -19.04
CA ASP A 83 -15.87 17.18 -18.28
C ASP A 83 -16.30 16.20 -17.18
N SER A 84 -15.50 15.17 -16.89
CA SER A 84 -15.79 14.17 -15.87
C SER A 84 -14.57 13.87 -15.00
N GLU A 85 -14.81 13.42 -13.77
CA GLU A 85 -13.79 12.86 -12.88
C GLU A 85 -13.71 11.33 -12.99
N ASP A 86 -14.65 10.72 -13.70
CA ASP A 86 -14.72 9.27 -13.87
C ASP A 86 -13.70 8.79 -14.91
N ALA A 87 -12.98 7.73 -14.53
CA ALA A 87 -12.03 7.08 -15.40
C ALA A 87 -12.62 5.85 -16.07
N GLU A 88 -12.51 5.79 -17.38
CA GLU A 88 -12.95 4.67 -18.20
C GLU A 88 -11.74 3.90 -18.71
N ARG A 89 -11.74 2.58 -18.55
CA ARG A 89 -10.71 1.73 -19.13
C ARG A 89 -10.88 1.67 -20.65
N LEU A 90 -9.79 1.85 -21.39
CA LEU A 90 -9.77 1.71 -22.84
C LEU A 90 -9.54 0.25 -23.23
N GLY A 91 -10.60 -0.37 -23.74
CA GLY A 91 -10.63 -1.78 -24.14
C GLY A 91 -10.59 -2.75 -22.94
N ASP A 92 -10.51 -4.04 -23.23
CA ASP A 92 -10.63 -5.09 -22.21
C ASP A 92 -9.27 -5.60 -21.67
N SER A 93 -8.16 -5.08 -22.21
CA SER A 93 -6.83 -5.55 -21.87
C SER A 93 -6.28 -4.95 -20.57
N LEU A 94 -5.57 -5.77 -19.80
CA LEU A 94 -4.75 -5.35 -18.65
C LEU A 94 -3.27 -5.19 -19.03
N GLN A 95 -2.97 -5.03 -20.34
CA GLN A 95 -1.61 -4.85 -20.85
C GLN A 95 -0.86 -3.80 -20.03
N ASP A 96 0.32 -4.19 -19.53
CA ASP A 96 1.25 -3.25 -18.94
C ASP A 96 1.75 -2.30 -20.04
N THR A 97 1.21 -1.09 -20.06
CA THR A 97 1.56 -0.09 -21.06
C THR A 97 2.62 0.81 -20.45
N MET A 98 3.88 0.57 -20.81
CA MET A 98 5.06 1.27 -20.26
C MET A 98 5.15 2.75 -20.66
N GLY A 99 4.31 3.21 -21.58
CA GLY A 99 4.19 4.61 -21.97
C GLY A 99 3.58 4.74 -23.36
N PHE A 100 3.34 5.98 -23.80
CA PHE A 100 2.89 6.25 -25.17
C PHE A 100 3.26 7.67 -25.59
N THR A 101 3.10 7.97 -26.88
CA THR A 101 3.11 9.34 -27.40
C THR A 101 1.86 9.61 -28.25
N VAL A 102 1.41 10.86 -28.23
CA VAL A 102 0.27 11.34 -29.03
C VAL A 102 0.78 11.73 -30.41
N VAL A 103 0.28 11.09 -31.46
CA VAL A 103 0.65 11.38 -32.86
C VAL A 103 -0.50 12.00 -33.67
N GLY A 104 -1.69 12.10 -33.09
CA GLY A 104 -2.85 12.78 -33.68
C GLY A 104 -4.12 12.62 -32.84
N PRO A 105 -5.27 13.17 -33.30
CA PRO A 105 -6.57 12.91 -32.69
C PRO A 105 -6.87 11.41 -32.69
N ASP A 106 -7.22 10.87 -31.52
CA ASP A 106 -7.46 9.43 -31.30
C ASP A 106 -6.31 8.50 -31.74
N HIS A 107 -5.09 9.03 -31.90
CA HIS A 107 -3.96 8.27 -32.44
C HIS A 107 -2.74 8.36 -31.52
N PHE A 108 -2.38 7.20 -30.96
CA PHE A 108 -1.35 7.04 -29.96
C PHE A 108 -0.39 5.91 -30.36
N LEU A 109 0.90 6.08 -30.09
CA LEU A 109 1.89 5.01 -30.22
C LEU A 109 2.33 4.58 -28.83
N GLY A 110 1.90 3.37 -28.45
CA GLY A 110 2.22 2.78 -27.15
C GLY A 110 3.53 2.00 -27.16
N SER A 111 4.18 1.96 -26.00
CA SER A 111 5.27 1.05 -25.65
C SER A 111 4.73 0.00 -24.68
N GLY A 112 5.16 -1.25 -24.86
CA GLY A 112 4.81 -2.39 -24.00
C GLY A 112 5.94 -3.39 -23.96
#